data_AF-A0A6V7V979-F1
#
_entry.id   AF-A0A6V7V979-F1
#
_cell.length_a   1.000
_cell.length_b   1.000
_cell.length_c   1.000
_cell.angle_alpha   90.00
_cell.angle_beta   90.00
_cell.angle_gamma   90.00
#
_symmetry.space_group_name_H-M   'P 1'
#
loop_
_entity.id
_entity.type
_entity.pdbx_description
1 polymer ?
#
loop_
_entity_poly.entity_id
_entity_poly.type
_entity_poly.pdbx_seq_one_letter_code
_entity_poly.pdbx_strand_id
1 'polypeptide(L)'
;MYFIIKSCKFCQKINQNILNTKIQLLYFSRHFRKLSKYKKGTTILRDCQLCNTKELFDKTFFCLNKGKEEKSLGAVICKERSCLVRRHFDGKLEQGCGKCPKNKTNLSNIQCAQCHKNSFCNTDTFFESQIFCWEKNALNWIKNKGTRVCKVGVCFIGVDKNKMGLVQGCDKCKRQHNLAKCSDCSSTSLCNTETILPPPIKCFHFNSKFQQNLKINKTCHHVYDSCYIARDVFWRVEQNCGECPSKYQKCVKCNNNFCNKESLLPLTTTTIKQKTKITTTSTTTTTSIIPSTKIFITSEGQINKVKMNVIFIFAFLIIIL
;
A
#
# COMPACT_ATOMS: atom_id res chain seq x y z
N MET A 1 -39.88 29.50 6.67
CA MET A 1 -40.77 28.60 7.44
C MET A 1 -40.31 28.59 8.90
N TYR A 2 -40.95 29.38 9.76
CA TYR A 2 -40.62 29.51 11.18
C TYR A 2 -41.24 28.35 11.96
N PHE A 3 -40.43 27.58 12.69
CA PHE A 3 -40.93 26.58 13.62
C PHE A 3 -41.02 27.18 15.02
N ILE A 4 -42.24 27.49 15.46
CA ILE A 4 -42.54 27.83 16.85
C ILE A 4 -42.46 26.54 17.68
N ILE A 5 -41.44 26.44 18.54
CA ILE A 5 -41.38 25.42 19.58
C ILE A 5 -42.36 25.86 20.67
N LYS A 6 -43.46 25.13 20.86
CA LYS A 6 -44.29 25.24 22.08
C LYS A 6 -43.44 24.75 23.25
N SER A 7 -42.66 25.67 23.81
CA SER A 7 -42.05 25.52 25.12
C SER A 7 -43.13 25.78 26.16
N CYS A 8 -43.09 25.07 27.30
CA CYS A 8 -43.93 25.40 28.45
C CYS A 8 -43.92 26.92 28.70
N LYS A 9 -45.07 27.52 29.02
CA LYS A 9 -45.25 28.97 29.22
C LYS A 9 -44.20 29.62 30.15
N PHE A 10 -43.51 28.84 30.97
CA PHE A 10 -42.46 29.29 31.87
C PHE A 10 -41.09 29.56 31.20
N CYS A 11 -40.75 28.90 30.09
CA CYS A 11 -39.45 29.08 29.41
C CYS A 11 -39.42 30.26 28.42
N GLN A 12 -40.57 30.89 28.13
CA GLN A 12 -40.66 31.92 27.09
C GLN A 12 -40.00 33.26 27.44
N LYS A 13 -39.61 33.49 28.69
CA LYS A 13 -39.08 34.80 29.13
C LYS A 13 -37.56 34.95 29.04
N ILE A 14 -36.81 33.88 28.77
CA ILE A 14 -35.32 33.91 28.70
C ILE A 14 -34.79 33.93 27.25
N ASN A 15 -35.64 33.69 26.26
CA ASN A 15 -35.20 33.34 24.91
C ASN A 15 -35.31 34.47 23.87
N GLN A 16 -34.85 35.68 24.20
CA GLN A 16 -34.70 36.77 23.21
C GLN A 16 -33.24 37.15 22.90
N ASN A 17 -32.25 36.74 23.71
CA ASN A 17 -30.83 37.12 23.50
C ASN A 17 -29.94 35.99 22.93
N ILE A 18 -30.49 34.82 22.61
CA ILE A 18 -29.73 33.69 22.02
C ILE A 18 -30.26 33.42 20.62
N LEU A 19 -30.14 34.39 19.72
CA LEU A 19 -30.65 34.28 18.35
C LEU A 19 -29.62 34.68 17.29
N ASN A 20 -28.37 34.23 17.41
CA ASN A 20 -27.37 34.48 16.35
C ASN A 20 -26.57 33.26 15.85
N THR A 21 -27.02 32.04 16.14
CA THR A 21 -26.43 30.86 15.48
C THR A 21 -27.52 29.91 15.00
N LYS A 22 -27.84 29.95 13.69
CA LYS A 22 -28.85 29.13 13.00
C LYS A 22 -28.72 27.62 13.26
N ILE A 23 -27.55 27.15 13.68
CA ILE A 23 -27.30 25.74 14.01
C ILE A 23 -27.99 25.32 15.31
N GLN A 24 -28.18 26.19 16.32
CA GLN A 24 -28.74 25.77 17.62
C GLN A 24 -30.26 25.50 17.60
N LEU A 25 -31.04 26.17 16.74
CA LEU A 25 -32.50 26.09 16.75
C LEU A 25 -33.07 24.80 16.13
N LEU A 26 -32.39 24.20 15.16
CA LEU A 26 -32.85 22.96 14.53
C LEU A 26 -32.67 21.72 15.45
N TYR A 27 -31.73 21.77 16.39
CA TYR A 27 -31.36 20.63 17.24
C TYR A 27 -32.37 20.36 18.37
N PHE A 28 -33.05 21.37 18.90
CA PHE A 28 -33.95 21.19 20.05
C PHE A 28 -35.32 20.61 19.69
N SER A 29 -35.77 20.73 18.43
CA SER A 29 -37.15 20.38 18.05
C SER A 29 -37.41 18.87 17.88
N ARG A 30 -36.39 18.09 17.50
CA ARG A 30 -36.60 16.67 17.14
C ARG A 30 -36.60 15.70 18.32
N HIS A 31 -35.85 15.98 19.38
CA HIS A 31 -35.71 15.06 20.52
C HIS A 31 -36.98 14.97 21.40
N PHE A 32 -37.83 16.00 21.38
CA PHE A 32 -39.06 16.04 22.18
C PHE A 32 -40.26 15.34 21.54
N ARG A 33 -40.29 15.10 20.22
CA ARG A 33 -41.41 14.38 19.59
C ARG A 33 -41.55 12.94 20.07
N LYS A 34 -40.45 12.30 20.50
CA LYS A 34 -40.47 10.91 20.98
C LYS A 34 -40.99 10.74 22.42
N LEU A 35 -41.15 11.82 23.19
CA LEU A 35 -41.67 11.77 24.56
C LEU A 35 -43.19 12.00 24.68
N SER A 36 -43.92 12.20 23.57
CA SER A 36 -45.35 12.56 23.60
C SER A 36 -46.35 11.42 23.42
N LYS A 37 -45.90 10.15 23.36
CA LYS A 37 -46.81 8.99 23.37
C LYS A 37 -46.96 8.42 24.77
N TYR A 38 -47.58 9.19 25.68
CA TYR A 38 -48.11 8.65 26.93
C TYR A 38 -49.55 9.13 27.15
N LYS A 39 -50.36 8.19 27.64
CA LYS A 39 -51.83 8.13 27.65
C LYS A 39 -52.55 9.37 28.21
N LYS A 40 -53.74 9.63 27.63
CA LYS A 40 -54.85 10.39 28.23
C LYS A 40 -55.12 9.88 29.65
N GLY A 41 -55.04 10.76 30.64
CA GLY A 41 -55.38 10.46 32.02
C GLY A 41 -54.85 11.56 32.94
N THR A 42 -55.77 12.32 33.50
CA THR A 42 -55.61 13.53 34.29
C THR A 42 -54.67 13.35 35.49
N THR A 43 -53.48 13.95 35.46
CA THR A 43 -52.75 14.41 36.66
C THR A 43 -51.80 15.55 36.26
N ILE A 44 -51.83 16.62 37.05
CA ILE A 44 -51.06 17.86 36.86
C ILE A 44 -49.56 17.52 36.90
N LEU A 45 -48.87 17.69 35.76
CA LEU A 45 -47.43 17.56 35.66
C LEU A 45 -46.76 18.79 36.32
N ARG A 46 -46.72 18.85 37.65
CA ARG A 46 -45.76 19.69 38.40
C ARG A 46 -44.44 18.93 38.46
N ASP A 47 -43.71 18.92 37.34
CA ASP A 47 -42.28 18.65 37.28
C ASP A 47 -41.73 19.14 35.93
N CYS A 48 -41.68 20.46 35.80
CA CYS A 48 -40.84 21.13 34.80
C CYS A 48 -39.75 21.93 35.52
N GLN A 49 -38.94 21.25 36.34
CA GLN A 49 -37.81 21.89 37.03
C GLN A 49 -36.54 22.01 36.20
N LEU A 50 -36.46 21.39 35.03
CA LEU A 50 -35.29 21.53 34.16
C LEU A 50 -35.59 22.48 33.00
N CYS A 51 -35.57 23.78 33.29
CA CYS A 51 -35.30 24.76 32.26
C CYS A 51 -33.85 24.55 31.82
N ASN A 52 -33.60 24.31 30.54
CA ASN A 52 -32.25 24.25 29.98
C ASN A 52 -31.54 25.60 30.25
N THR A 53 -30.78 25.71 31.33
CA THR A 53 -29.94 26.88 31.56
C THR A 53 -28.72 26.79 30.66
N LYS A 54 -28.18 27.94 30.26
CA LYS A 54 -26.88 28.01 29.57
C LYS A 54 -25.81 27.24 30.38
N GLU A 55 -25.85 27.36 31.70
CA GLU A 55 -24.97 26.64 32.61
C GLU A 55 -25.09 25.11 32.50
N LEU A 56 -26.31 24.56 32.42
CA LEU A 56 -26.52 23.13 32.25
C LEU A 56 -26.00 22.66 30.88
N PHE A 57 -26.21 23.45 29.84
CA PHE A 57 -25.68 23.18 28.50
C PHE A 57 -24.15 23.19 28.50
N ASP A 58 -23.53 24.22 29.08
CA ASP A 58 -22.07 24.39 29.13
C ASP A 58 -21.39 23.28 29.98
N LYS A 59 -22.07 22.77 31.01
CA LYS A 59 -21.60 21.64 31.84
C LYS A 59 -21.81 20.27 31.19
N THR A 60 -22.65 20.17 30.16
CA THR A 60 -23.00 18.90 29.53
C THR A 60 -22.09 18.62 28.33
N PHE A 61 -21.57 17.39 28.27
CA PHE A 61 -20.74 16.94 27.16
C PHE A 61 -21.58 16.30 26.07
N PHE A 62 -21.57 16.90 24.88
CA PHE A 62 -22.35 16.45 23.72
C PHE A 62 -21.44 15.92 22.63
N CYS A 63 -21.91 14.90 21.90
CA CYS A 63 -21.32 14.48 20.64
C CYS A 63 -22.32 14.64 19.51
N LEU A 64 -21.81 14.81 18.29
CA LEU A 64 -22.63 14.63 17.10
C LEU A 64 -23.08 13.17 17.04
N ASN A 65 -24.33 12.96 16.67
CA ASN A 65 -24.93 11.66 16.51
C ASN A 65 -25.52 11.55 15.10
N LYS A 66 -25.03 10.58 14.34
CA LYS A 66 -25.53 10.29 13.00
C LYS A 66 -25.33 8.80 12.74
N GLY A 67 -26.44 8.06 12.66
CA GLY A 67 -26.39 6.65 12.28
C GLY A 67 -26.01 6.45 10.81
N LYS A 68 -25.62 5.21 10.44
CA LYS A 68 -25.17 4.85 9.08
C LYS A 68 -26.13 5.29 7.98
N GLU A 69 -27.41 5.03 8.20
CA GLU A 69 -28.51 5.29 7.25
C GLU A 69 -29.27 6.59 7.60
N GLU A 70 -28.84 7.31 8.63
CA GLU A 70 -29.56 8.48 9.11
C GLU A 70 -29.16 9.73 8.31
N LYS A 71 -30.15 10.33 7.64
CA LYS A 71 -29.93 11.55 6.85
C LYS A 71 -29.74 12.79 7.72
N SER A 72 -30.24 12.78 8.96
CA SER A 72 -30.17 13.94 9.84
C SER A 72 -29.07 13.83 10.87
N LEU A 73 -28.28 14.88 10.98
CA LEU A 73 -27.33 15.09 12.06
C LEU A 73 -28.08 15.48 13.34
N GLY A 74 -27.81 14.76 14.42
CA GLY A 74 -28.32 15.02 15.75
C GLY A 74 -27.21 15.25 16.77
N ALA A 75 -27.60 15.48 18.02
CA ALA A 75 -26.72 15.59 19.16
C ALA A 75 -27.14 14.57 20.22
N VAL A 76 -26.17 14.00 20.92
CA VAL A 76 -26.41 13.06 22.02
C VAL A 76 -25.53 13.43 23.22
N ILE A 77 -26.09 13.29 24.42
CA ILE A 77 -25.33 13.44 25.67
C ILE A 77 -24.55 12.16 25.91
N CYS A 78 -23.24 12.28 26.11
CA CYS A 78 -22.38 11.12 26.32
C CYS A 78 -21.94 11.02 27.78
N LYS A 79 -22.17 9.84 28.38
CA LYS A 79 -21.69 9.52 29.73
C LYS A 79 -20.16 9.56 29.79
N GLU A 80 -19.52 9.01 28.76
CA GLU A 80 -18.08 9.12 28.57
C GLU A 80 -17.77 10.43 27.84
N ARG A 81 -16.80 11.22 28.35
CA ARG A 81 -16.33 12.48 27.74
C ARG A 81 -15.49 12.26 26.46
N SER A 82 -15.97 11.39 25.59
CA SER A 82 -15.35 10.97 24.34
C SER A 82 -16.39 10.86 23.24
N CYS A 83 -16.08 11.45 22.11
CA CYS A 83 -16.84 11.28 20.88
C CYS A 83 -16.03 10.46 19.88
N LEU A 84 -16.73 9.74 19.01
CA LEU A 84 -16.13 9.05 17.88
C LEU A 84 -16.78 9.48 16.57
N VAL A 85 -15.99 9.37 15.50
CA VAL A 85 -16.45 9.45 14.11
C VAL A 85 -15.81 8.30 13.34
N ARG A 86 -16.62 7.63 12.54
CA ARG A 86 -16.23 6.46 11.76
C ARG A 86 -16.59 6.67 10.30
N ARG A 87 -15.69 6.28 9.40
CA ARG A 87 -15.97 6.20 7.97
C ARG A 87 -15.89 4.74 7.53
N HIS A 88 -17.00 4.28 6.98
CA HIS A 88 -17.10 2.97 6.34
C HIS A 88 -16.44 3.03 4.95
N PHE A 89 -16.06 1.87 4.41
CA PHE A 89 -15.46 1.81 3.07
C PHE A 89 -16.42 2.19 1.93
N ASP A 90 -17.73 2.12 2.19
CA ASP A 90 -18.77 2.66 1.29
C ASP A 90 -18.85 4.20 1.32
N GLY A 91 -17.99 4.86 2.10
CA GLY A 91 -17.91 6.31 2.26
C GLY A 91 -18.87 6.88 3.31
N LYS A 92 -19.78 6.07 3.86
CA LYS A 92 -20.75 6.54 4.87
C LYS A 92 -20.06 6.90 6.17
N LEU A 93 -20.49 8.00 6.77
CA LEU A 93 -19.97 8.54 8.01
C LEU A 93 -20.96 8.30 9.16
N GLU A 94 -20.45 7.72 10.24
CA GLU A 94 -21.17 7.52 11.50
C GLU A 94 -20.52 8.33 12.62
N GLN A 95 -21.36 8.91 13.47
CA GLN A 95 -20.94 9.76 14.58
C GLN A 95 -21.68 9.35 15.85
N GLY A 96 -21.01 9.38 17.00
CA GLY A 96 -21.66 9.10 18.27
C GLY A 96 -20.74 9.20 19.47
N CYS A 97 -21.23 8.68 20.60
CA CYS A 97 -20.49 8.58 21.85
C CYS A 97 -19.48 7.43 21.84
N GLY A 98 -18.39 7.60 22.59
CA GLY A 98 -17.50 6.52 22.99
C GLY A 98 -16.13 6.57 22.33
N LYS A 99 -15.45 5.42 22.35
CA LYS A 99 -14.06 5.27 21.91
C LYS A 99 -13.97 4.42 20.64
N CYS A 100 -12.87 4.59 19.92
CA CYS A 100 -12.55 3.69 18.82
C CYS A 100 -12.18 2.30 19.35
N PRO A 101 -12.68 1.23 18.74
CA PRO A 101 -12.40 -0.13 19.17
C PRO A 101 -10.91 -0.44 18.97
N LYS A 102 -10.31 -1.12 19.95
CA LYS A 102 -8.89 -1.49 19.93
C LYS A 102 -8.62 -2.80 19.18
N ASN A 103 -9.62 -3.67 19.05
CA ASN A 103 -9.46 -5.00 18.46
C ASN A 103 -9.82 -5.03 16.97
N LYS A 104 -8.96 -5.67 16.17
CA LYS A 104 -9.04 -5.77 14.70
C LYS A 104 -10.06 -6.79 14.19
N THR A 105 -10.57 -7.69 15.03
CA THR A 105 -11.20 -8.94 14.57
C THR A 105 -12.56 -8.78 13.89
N ASN A 106 -13.25 -7.64 14.00
CA ASN A 106 -14.56 -7.40 13.35
C ASN A 106 -14.72 -6.00 12.73
N LEU A 107 -13.63 -5.23 12.59
CA LEU A 107 -13.66 -3.83 12.09
C LEU A 107 -12.69 -3.57 10.94
N SER A 108 -12.30 -4.61 10.20
CA SER A 108 -11.34 -4.50 9.08
C SER A 108 -11.73 -3.46 8.01
N ASN A 109 -13.00 -3.03 7.97
CA ASN A 109 -13.54 -2.12 6.94
C ASN A 109 -13.99 -0.75 7.46
N ILE A 110 -13.57 -0.34 8.65
CA ILE A 110 -14.01 0.94 9.24
C ILE A 110 -12.81 1.71 9.81
N GLN A 111 -12.64 2.94 9.34
CA GLN A 111 -11.69 3.89 9.91
C GLN A 111 -12.36 4.65 11.04
N CYS A 112 -11.70 4.76 12.19
CA CYS A 112 -12.26 5.40 13.37
C CYS A 112 -11.30 6.44 13.94
N ALA A 113 -11.83 7.63 14.19
CA ALA A 113 -11.19 8.68 14.95
C ALA A 113 -11.99 9.00 16.20
N GLN A 114 -11.29 9.33 17.28
CA GLN A 114 -11.90 9.73 18.54
C GLN A 114 -11.33 11.07 18.99
N CYS A 115 -12.19 11.90 19.57
CA CYS A 115 -11.81 13.17 20.17
C CYS A 115 -12.34 13.22 21.60
N HIS A 116 -11.65 13.99 22.44
CA HIS A 116 -11.93 14.14 23.85
C HIS A 116 -12.11 15.62 24.17
N LYS A 117 -12.76 15.89 25.31
CA LYS A 117 -12.79 17.21 25.99
C LYS A 117 -13.69 18.29 25.39
N ASN A 118 -13.92 18.31 24.07
CA ASN A 118 -14.78 19.32 23.43
C ASN A 118 -16.11 18.71 22.97
N SER A 119 -17.23 19.37 23.29
CA SER A 119 -18.53 19.00 22.75
C SER A 119 -18.54 19.16 21.23
N PHE A 120 -19.23 18.26 20.53
CA PHE A 120 -19.37 18.24 19.07
C PHE A 120 -18.06 18.12 18.29
N CYS A 121 -16.99 17.60 18.90
CA CYS A 121 -15.67 17.54 18.29
C CYS A 121 -15.56 16.53 17.13
N ASN A 122 -16.48 15.57 17.02
CA ASN A 122 -16.43 14.46 16.07
C ASN A 122 -17.01 14.86 14.69
N THR A 123 -16.61 16.00 14.14
CA THR A 123 -17.06 16.48 12.83
C THR A 123 -16.45 15.67 11.68
N ASP A 124 -17.01 15.84 10.49
CA ASP A 124 -16.44 15.32 9.24
C ASP A 124 -15.04 15.93 8.98
N THR A 125 -14.90 17.24 9.19
CA THR A 125 -13.61 17.94 9.08
C THR A 125 -12.56 17.42 10.06
N PHE A 126 -12.95 17.09 11.30
CA PHE A 126 -12.07 16.46 12.27
C PHE A 126 -11.62 15.09 11.77
N PHE A 127 -12.51 14.30 11.16
CA PHE A 127 -12.15 12.99 10.60
C PHE A 127 -11.13 13.13 9.46
N GLU A 128 -11.38 14.02 8.49
CA GLU A 128 -10.51 14.23 7.34
C GLU A 128 -9.13 14.78 7.71
N SER A 129 -9.03 15.52 8.83
CA SER A 129 -7.73 15.98 9.33
C SER A 129 -6.89 14.88 10.01
N GLN A 130 -7.45 13.68 10.21
CA GLN A 130 -6.72 12.59 10.86
C GLN A 130 -5.84 11.84 9.87
N ILE A 131 -4.64 11.48 10.32
CA ILE A 131 -3.72 10.65 9.56
C ILE A 131 -4.01 9.18 9.81
N PHE A 132 -4.49 8.50 8.78
CA PHE A 132 -4.51 7.04 8.72
C PHE A 132 -3.34 6.56 7.84
N CYS A 133 -2.85 5.37 8.11
CA CYS A 133 -1.68 4.81 7.41
C CYS A 133 -2.12 3.55 6.64
N TRP A 134 -1.50 3.21 5.50
CA TRP A 134 -1.58 1.85 4.99
C TRP A 134 -0.92 0.90 6.00
N GLU A 135 -1.54 -0.26 6.23
CA GLU A 135 -1.02 -1.32 7.08
C GLU A 135 -0.75 -2.57 6.25
N LYS A 136 0.50 -3.06 6.27
CA LYS A 136 0.94 -4.27 5.57
C LYS A 136 2.02 -4.95 6.39
N ASN A 137 1.89 -6.27 6.57
CA ASN A 137 2.94 -7.12 7.14
C ASN A 137 3.82 -7.65 6.01
N ALA A 138 5.11 -7.88 6.26
CA ALA A 138 6.04 -8.43 5.28
C ALA A 138 5.59 -9.78 4.68
N LEU A 139 4.81 -10.59 5.41
CA LEU A 139 4.27 -11.86 4.89
C LEU A 139 2.96 -11.71 4.12
N ASN A 140 2.30 -10.56 4.21
CA ASN A 140 1.00 -10.35 3.60
C ASN A 140 1.17 -9.69 2.23
N TRP A 141 0.56 -10.26 1.21
CA TRP A 141 0.56 -9.70 -0.14
C TRP A 141 -0.31 -8.44 -0.24
N ILE A 142 -1.42 -8.42 0.49
CA ILE A 142 -2.42 -7.35 0.45
C ILE A 142 -2.14 -6.32 1.54
N LYS A 143 -2.12 -5.03 1.15
CA LYS A 143 -2.13 -3.90 2.07
C LYS A 143 -3.56 -3.51 2.42
N ASN A 144 -3.81 -3.15 3.67
CA ASN A 144 -5.10 -2.74 4.17
C ASN A 144 -5.08 -1.28 4.58
N LYS A 145 -6.23 -0.59 4.47
CA LYS A 145 -6.39 0.75 5.06
C LYS A 145 -6.31 0.62 6.58
N GLY A 146 -5.44 1.39 7.22
CA GLY A 146 -5.37 1.45 8.68
C GLY A 146 -6.69 1.94 9.27
N THR A 147 -7.20 1.19 10.24
CA THR A 147 -8.49 1.47 10.87
C THR A 147 -8.41 2.51 11.99
N ARG A 148 -7.19 2.83 12.44
CA ARG A 148 -6.91 3.73 13.57
C ARG A 148 -6.09 4.94 13.13
N VAL A 149 -6.31 6.04 13.81
CA VAL A 149 -5.47 7.24 13.68
C VAL A 149 -4.04 6.95 14.17
N CYS A 150 -3.07 7.38 13.37
CA CYS A 150 -1.65 7.27 13.67
C CYS A 150 -1.29 8.33 14.74
N LYS A 151 -1.07 7.93 16.01
CA LYS A 151 -0.87 8.87 17.15
C LYS A 151 0.24 9.91 16.95
N VAL A 152 1.30 9.53 16.24
CA VAL A 152 2.46 10.39 15.95
C VAL A 152 2.18 11.30 14.74
N GLY A 153 1.10 11.06 14.00
CA GLY A 153 0.79 11.75 12.75
C GLY A 153 1.71 11.37 11.59
N VAL A 154 2.41 10.23 11.69
CA VAL A 154 3.40 9.77 10.71
C VAL A 154 3.10 8.33 10.30
N CYS A 155 3.16 8.09 8.99
CA CYS A 155 3.12 6.79 8.35
C CYS A 155 4.54 6.39 7.92
N PHE A 156 4.85 5.10 7.92
CA PHE A 156 6.08 4.59 7.32
C PHE A 156 5.79 3.51 6.27
N ILE A 157 6.71 3.38 5.32
CA ILE A 157 6.85 2.22 4.46
C ILE A 157 8.31 1.78 4.48
N GLY A 158 8.55 0.48 4.53
CA GLY A 158 9.90 -0.05 4.46
C GLY A 158 9.95 -1.49 4.02
N VAL A 159 11.17 -2.01 3.98
CA VAL A 159 11.50 -3.35 3.52
C VAL A 159 12.04 -4.14 4.69
N ASP A 160 11.38 -5.23 5.07
CA ASP A 160 11.80 -6.09 6.17
C ASP A 160 13.12 -6.80 5.85
N LYS A 161 14.09 -6.76 6.78
CA LYS A 161 15.41 -7.38 6.61
C LYS A 161 15.35 -8.90 6.48
N ASN A 162 14.45 -9.53 7.21
CA ASN A 162 14.43 -10.99 7.38
C ASN A 162 13.47 -11.65 6.39
N LYS A 163 12.30 -11.03 6.20
CA LYS A 163 11.23 -11.55 5.35
C LYS A 163 11.31 -11.00 3.93
N MET A 164 12.15 -10.00 3.69
CA MET A 164 12.36 -9.35 2.40
C MET A 164 11.08 -8.76 1.79
N GLY A 165 10.01 -8.60 2.57
CA GLY A 165 8.72 -8.08 2.13
C GLY A 165 8.53 -6.61 2.53
N LEU A 166 7.58 -5.94 1.88
CA LEU A 166 7.19 -4.57 2.23
C LEU A 166 6.38 -4.57 3.54
N VAL A 167 6.71 -3.63 4.42
CA VAL A 167 6.00 -3.35 5.67
C VAL A 167 5.49 -1.92 5.64
N GLN A 168 4.25 -1.73 6.06
CA GLN A 168 3.61 -0.42 6.12
C GLN A 168 2.89 -0.28 7.45
N GLY A 169 2.93 0.91 8.05
CA GLY A 169 2.18 1.15 9.28
C GLY A 169 2.32 2.55 9.86
N CYS A 170 1.87 2.67 11.10
CA CYS A 170 1.89 3.90 11.89
C CYS A 170 3.10 3.92 12.83
N ASP A 171 4.15 4.64 12.47
CA ASP A 171 5.23 5.11 13.35
C ASP A 171 6.25 5.87 12.49
N LYS A 172 7.36 6.29 13.10
CA LYS A 172 8.57 6.74 12.40
C LYS A 172 9.51 5.57 12.09
N CYS A 173 10.19 5.63 10.95
CA CYS A 173 11.23 4.70 10.54
C CYS A 173 12.33 4.50 11.58
N LYS A 174 12.71 5.57 12.29
CA LYS A 174 13.75 5.53 13.35
C LYS A 174 13.44 4.52 14.47
N ARG A 175 12.17 4.14 14.66
CA ARG A 175 11.75 3.14 15.66
C ARG A 175 11.68 1.71 15.12
N GLN A 176 11.95 1.52 13.83
CA GLN A 176 11.81 0.25 13.13
C GLN A 176 13.19 -0.34 12.84
N HIS A 177 13.75 -1.09 13.79
CA HIS A 177 15.12 -1.63 13.69
C HIS A 177 15.28 -2.76 12.65
N ASN A 178 14.18 -3.41 12.27
CA ASN A 178 14.15 -4.57 11.38
C ASN A 178 13.94 -4.21 9.89
N LEU A 179 14.10 -2.94 9.52
CA LEU A 179 13.90 -2.49 8.13
C LEU A 179 15.24 -2.18 7.45
N ALA A 180 15.46 -2.72 6.25
CA ALA A 180 16.63 -2.48 5.42
C ALA A 180 16.56 -1.10 4.76
N LYS A 181 15.37 -0.74 4.28
CA LYS A 181 15.03 0.58 3.74
C LYS A 181 13.75 1.04 4.38
N CYS A 182 13.64 2.33 4.65
CA CYS A 182 12.45 2.91 5.24
C CYS A 182 12.32 4.37 4.86
N SER A 183 11.09 4.80 4.59
CA SER A 183 10.72 6.18 4.37
C SER A 183 9.48 6.55 5.18
N ASP A 184 9.50 7.76 5.74
CA ASP A 184 8.39 8.36 6.50
C ASP A 184 7.56 9.30 5.62
N CYS A 185 6.28 9.48 5.94
CA CYS A 185 5.44 10.52 5.37
C CYS A 185 4.36 10.99 6.36
N SER A 186 3.93 12.24 6.23
CA SER A 186 2.96 12.86 7.15
C SER A 186 2.06 13.91 6.50
N SER A 187 2.14 14.08 5.18
CA SER A 187 1.43 15.15 4.45
C SER A 187 -0.06 14.87 4.30
N THR A 188 -0.43 13.60 4.10
CA THR A 188 -1.81 13.18 3.85
C THR A 188 -2.10 11.82 4.46
N SER A 189 -3.39 11.54 4.67
CA SER A 189 -3.85 10.20 5.03
C SER A 189 -3.48 9.21 3.91
N LEU A 190 -3.04 8.01 4.30
CA LEU A 190 -2.63 6.92 3.41
C LEU A 190 -1.44 7.26 2.49
N CYS A 191 -0.57 8.17 2.93
CA CYS A 191 0.56 8.63 2.12
C CYS A 191 1.64 7.57 1.88
N ASN A 192 1.78 6.56 2.74
CA ASN A 192 2.91 5.62 2.74
C ASN A 192 2.85 4.57 1.61
N THR A 193 2.80 5.01 0.35
CA THR A 193 2.77 4.17 -0.85
C THR A 193 4.18 3.76 -1.29
N GLU A 194 4.27 2.72 -2.13
CA GLU A 194 5.54 2.19 -2.67
C GLU A 194 6.36 3.24 -3.44
N THR A 195 5.69 4.25 -3.99
CA THR A 195 6.30 5.38 -4.71
C THR A 195 7.18 6.27 -3.84
N ILE A 196 7.06 6.20 -2.52
CA ILE A 196 7.93 6.95 -1.59
C ILE A 196 9.30 6.28 -1.44
N LEU A 197 9.38 4.97 -1.69
CA LEU A 197 10.65 4.29 -1.74
C LEU A 197 11.39 4.66 -3.04
N PRO A 198 12.73 4.72 -3.02
CA PRO A 198 13.51 4.82 -4.25
C PRO A 198 13.06 3.75 -5.25
N PRO A 199 12.94 4.12 -6.54
CA PRO A 199 12.53 3.16 -7.56
C PRO A 199 13.53 2.00 -7.58
N PRO A 200 13.06 0.75 -7.72
CA PRO A 200 13.98 -0.37 -7.74
C PRO A 200 14.91 -0.30 -8.96
N ILE A 201 16.16 -0.69 -8.74
CA ILE A 201 17.14 -0.86 -9.82
C ILE A 201 16.64 -1.91 -10.82
N LYS A 202 16.92 -1.70 -12.10
CA LYS A 202 16.68 -2.69 -13.15
C LYS A 202 17.99 -3.40 -13.47
N CYS A 203 17.95 -4.73 -13.57
CA CYS A 203 19.12 -5.54 -13.88
C CYS A 203 18.84 -6.44 -15.09
N PHE A 204 19.90 -6.86 -15.79
CA PHE A 204 19.79 -8.03 -16.65
C PHE A 204 19.62 -9.27 -15.79
N HIS A 205 18.72 -10.15 -16.20
CA HIS A 205 18.50 -11.44 -15.57
C HIS A 205 18.65 -12.54 -16.63
N PHE A 206 19.57 -13.47 -16.39
CA PHE A 206 19.76 -14.62 -17.25
C PHE A 206 19.07 -15.84 -16.63
N ASN A 207 18.10 -16.43 -17.32
CA ASN A 207 17.40 -17.63 -16.85
C ASN A 207 17.85 -18.84 -17.67
N SER A 208 18.68 -19.70 -17.08
CA SER A 208 19.20 -20.90 -17.74
C SER A 208 18.19 -22.04 -17.85
N LYS A 209 16.99 -21.93 -17.25
CA LYS A 209 15.98 -23.01 -17.25
C LYS A 209 15.08 -23.05 -18.49
N PHE A 210 15.03 -21.98 -19.29
CA PHE A 210 14.30 -21.97 -20.56
C PHE A 210 15.29 -21.99 -21.72
N GLN A 211 15.08 -22.89 -22.67
CA GLN A 211 15.98 -23.24 -23.78
C GLN A 211 16.23 -22.13 -24.82
N GLN A 212 16.09 -20.85 -24.46
CA GLN A 212 16.49 -19.74 -25.31
C GLN A 212 17.23 -18.73 -24.44
N ASN A 213 18.45 -18.38 -24.87
CA ASN A 213 19.38 -17.43 -24.25
C ASN A 213 18.82 -15.99 -24.20
N LEU A 214 17.65 -15.81 -23.61
CA LEU A 214 16.93 -14.55 -23.60
C LEU A 214 17.34 -13.77 -22.35
N LYS A 215 18.12 -12.71 -22.55
CA LYS A 215 18.38 -11.72 -21.50
C LYS A 215 17.08 -11.00 -21.21
N ILE A 216 16.52 -11.20 -20.01
CA ILE A 216 15.28 -10.55 -19.59
C ILE A 216 15.64 -9.33 -18.75
N ASN A 217 15.04 -8.19 -19.08
CA ASN A 217 15.11 -6.98 -18.27
C ASN A 217 14.22 -7.15 -17.04
N LYS A 218 14.82 -7.20 -15.85
CA LYS A 218 14.09 -7.44 -14.60
C LYS A 218 14.21 -6.24 -13.68
N THR A 219 13.07 -5.72 -13.25
CA THR A 219 13.01 -4.78 -12.12
C THR A 219 13.26 -5.56 -10.84
N CYS A 220 14.26 -5.13 -10.06
CA CYS A 220 14.60 -5.81 -8.82
C CYS A 220 13.58 -5.54 -7.71
N HIS A 221 13.61 -6.36 -6.68
CA HIS A 221 12.88 -6.07 -5.46
C HIS A 221 13.51 -4.87 -4.74
N HIS A 222 12.71 -4.06 -4.05
CA HIS A 222 13.19 -2.90 -3.27
C HIS A 222 14.24 -3.25 -2.19
N VAL A 223 14.51 -4.52 -1.89
CA VAL A 223 15.65 -4.92 -1.04
C VAL A 223 16.98 -4.61 -1.72
N TYR A 224 17.07 -4.80 -3.03
CA TYR A 224 18.33 -4.76 -3.75
C TYR A 224 18.62 -3.35 -4.28
N ASP A 225 19.86 -2.90 -4.12
CA ASP A 225 20.39 -1.64 -4.67
C ASP A 225 21.44 -1.86 -5.77
N SER A 226 21.68 -3.12 -6.12
CA SER A 226 22.73 -3.49 -7.05
C SER A 226 22.28 -4.62 -7.97
N CYS A 227 23.06 -4.79 -9.02
CA CYS A 227 23.08 -5.95 -9.88
C CYS A 227 24.41 -6.66 -9.70
N TYR A 228 24.45 -7.96 -9.98
CA TYR A 228 25.71 -8.67 -10.17
C TYR A 228 25.75 -9.40 -11.51
N ILE A 229 26.98 -9.66 -11.94
CA ILE A 229 27.31 -10.59 -13.00
C ILE A 229 28.47 -11.49 -12.54
N ALA A 230 28.36 -12.79 -12.78
CA ALA A 230 29.38 -13.76 -12.43
C ALA A 230 29.53 -14.84 -13.50
N ARG A 231 30.63 -15.58 -13.44
CA ARG A 231 30.75 -16.88 -14.10
C ARG A 231 30.71 -18.00 -13.08
N ASP A 232 29.92 -19.03 -13.38
CA ASP A 232 29.97 -20.27 -12.60
C ASP A 232 31.22 -21.10 -12.93
N VAL A 233 31.39 -22.23 -12.25
CA VAL A 233 32.52 -23.15 -12.45
C VAL A 233 32.57 -23.76 -13.86
N PHE A 234 31.48 -23.68 -14.62
CA PHE A 234 31.36 -24.14 -16.01
C PHE A 234 31.46 -22.97 -17.00
N TRP A 235 31.94 -21.80 -16.55
CA TRP A 235 32.08 -20.60 -17.37
C TRP A 235 30.77 -20.01 -17.91
N ARG A 236 29.62 -20.44 -17.38
CA ARG A 236 28.31 -19.89 -17.75
C ARG A 236 28.09 -18.56 -17.03
N VAL A 237 27.52 -17.60 -17.75
CA VAL A 237 27.23 -16.27 -17.22
C VAL A 237 25.94 -16.30 -16.41
N GLU A 238 25.99 -15.78 -15.19
CA GLU A 238 24.84 -15.50 -14.36
C GLU A 238 24.72 -13.99 -14.14
N GLN A 239 23.53 -13.45 -14.38
CA GLN A 239 23.19 -12.04 -14.17
C GLN A 239 21.94 -11.98 -13.30
N ASN A 240 21.98 -11.21 -12.20
CA ASN A 240 20.83 -11.07 -11.31
C ASN A 240 20.87 -9.76 -10.50
N CYS A 241 19.82 -9.55 -9.70
CA CYS A 241 19.73 -8.53 -8.68
C CYS A 241 20.56 -8.92 -7.45
N GLY A 242 21.15 -7.93 -6.79
CA GLY A 242 21.75 -8.05 -5.46
C GLY A 242 23.27 -8.09 -5.46
N GLU A 243 23.79 -8.58 -4.34
CA GLU A 243 25.22 -8.75 -4.07
C GLU A 243 25.77 -9.98 -4.77
N CYS A 244 27.10 -10.03 -4.93
CA CYS A 244 27.80 -11.19 -5.44
C CYS A 244 27.64 -12.41 -4.50
N PRO A 245 27.03 -13.52 -4.95
CA PRO A 245 26.99 -14.74 -4.16
C PRO A 245 28.38 -15.29 -3.85
N SER A 246 28.63 -15.74 -2.62
CA SER A 246 29.94 -16.26 -2.17
C SER A 246 30.43 -17.48 -2.95
N LYS A 247 29.54 -18.19 -3.67
CA LYS A 247 29.89 -19.32 -4.55
C LYS A 247 30.69 -18.91 -5.79
N TYR A 248 30.71 -17.63 -6.15
CA TYR A 248 31.38 -17.15 -7.36
C TYR A 248 32.73 -16.54 -7.06
N GLN A 249 33.80 -17.15 -7.57
CA GLN A 249 35.16 -16.64 -7.44
C GLN A 249 35.41 -15.39 -8.31
N LYS A 250 34.70 -15.27 -9.44
CA LYS A 250 34.76 -14.11 -10.35
C LYS A 250 33.37 -13.51 -10.49
N CYS A 251 33.07 -12.52 -9.68
CA CYS A 251 31.81 -11.79 -9.68
C CYS A 251 32.05 -10.28 -9.64
N VAL A 252 31.26 -9.53 -10.39
CA VAL A 252 31.28 -8.07 -10.43
C VAL A 252 29.91 -7.54 -10.01
N LYS A 253 29.92 -6.62 -9.04
CA LYS A 253 28.75 -5.86 -8.59
C LYS A 253 28.73 -4.49 -9.25
N CYS A 254 27.54 -3.97 -9.52
CA CYS A 254 27.34 -2.61 -9.97
C CYS A 254 25.98 -2.04 -9.53
N ASN A 255 25.84 -0.72 -9.47
CA ASN A 255 24.69 -0.04 -8.82
C ASN A 255 23.85 0.83 -9.77
N ASN A 256 24.00 0.66 -11.09
CA ASN A 256 23.25 1.42 -12.10
C ASN A 256 22.26 0.54 -12.85
N ASN A 257 21.21 1.13 -13.42
CA ASN A 257 20.26 0.37 -14.24
C ASN A 257 20.98 -0.36 -15.39
N PHE A 258 20.71 -1.66 -15.52
CA PHE A 258 21.26 -2.54 -16.55
C PHE A 258 22.79 -2.54 -16.59
N CYS A 259 23.43 -2.34 -15.43
CA CYS A 259 24.88 -2.21 -15.35
C CYS A 259 25.61 -3.53 -15.48
N ASN A 260 24.97 -4.66 -15.16
CA ASN A 260 25.62 -5.97 -15.04
C ASN A 260 25.86 -6.62 -16.40
N LYS A 261 26.51 -5.91 -17.33
CA LYS A 261 26.83 -6.36 -18.68
C LYS A 261 27.99 -7.35 -18.68
N GLU A 262 27.99 -8.24 -19.67
CA GLU A 262 29.01 -9.29 -19.86
C GLU A 262 30.42 -8.75 -20.08
N SER A 263 30.53 -7.55 -20.64
CA SER A 263 31.79 -6.82 -20.81
C SER A 263 32.52 -6.51 -19.49
N LEU A 264 31.86 -6.63 -18.34
CA LEU A 264 32.47 -6.44 -17.03
C LEU A 264 33.28 -7.66 -16.55
N LEU A 265 33.07 -8.83 -17.16
CA LEU A 265 33.82 -10.03 -16.82
C LEU A 265 35.15 -10.03 -17.58
N PRO A 266 36.29 -10.30 -16.90
CA PRO A 266 37.59 -10.34 -17.57
C PRO A 266 37.59 -11.43 -18.64
N LEU A 267 37.99 -11.04 -19.87
CA LEU A 267 38.28 -12.00 -20.93
C LEU A 267 39.44 -12.88 -20.46
N THR A 268 39.22 -14.20 -20.46
CA THR A 268 40.32 -15.14 -20.35
C THR A 268 41.16 -15.02 -21.61
N THR A 269 42.19 -14.18 -21.57
CA THR A 269 43.34 -14.34 -22.45
C THR A 269 44.02 -15.65 -22.04
N THR A 270 43.54 -16.75 -22.61
CA THR A 270 44.38 -17.94 -22.76
C THR A 270 45.48 -17.49 -23.71
N THR A 271 46.61 -17.04 -23.16
CA THR A 271 47.83 -16.87 -23.94
C THR A 271 48.19 -18.26 -24.43
N ILE A 272 47.69 -18.63 -25.61
CA ILE A 272 48.26 -19.72 -26.38
C ILE A 272 49.67 -19.22 -26.64
N LYS A 273 50.63 -19.68 -25.84
CA LYS A 273 52.04 -19.66 -26.23
C LYS A 273 52.13 -20.55 -27.46
N GLN A 274 51.82 -20.00 -28.63
CA GLN A 274 52.29 -20.57 -29.88
C GLN A 274 53.80 -20.56 -29.74
N LYS A 275 54.36 -21.76 -29.57
CA LYS A 275 55.78 -22.01 -29.64
C LYS A 275 56.13 -21.78 -31.12
N THR A 276 56.43 -20.55 -31.47
CA THR A 276 56.90 -20.18 -32.81
C THR A 276 58.22 -20.92 -33.01
N LYS A 277 58.16 -22.05 -33.71
CA LYS A 277 59.33 -22.71 -34.25
C LYS A 277 59.78 -21.80 -35.40
N ILE A 278 60.81 -20.99 -35.13
CA ILE A 278 61.50 -20.20 -36.14
C ILE A 278 62.14 -21.21 -37.09
N THR A 279 61.50 -21.43 -38.23
CA THR A 279 62.13 -22.05 -39.39
C THR A 279 62.53 -20.91 -40.30
N THR A 280 63.82 -20.61 -40.28
CA THR A 280 64.50 -19.74 -41.24
C THR A 280 64.44 -20.42 -42.60
N THR A 281 63.75 -19.83 -43.57
CA THR A 281 63.97 -20.16 -44.98
C THR A 281 63.96 -18.89 -45.82
N SER A 282 65.04 -18.79 -46.58
CA SER A 282 65.52 -17.72 -47.41
C SER A 282 64.59 -17.34 -48.58
N THR A 283 64.70 -16.07 -48.92
CA THR A 283 64.22 -15.32 -50.07
C THR A 283 64.34 -16.05 -51.41
N THR A 284 63.27 -16.01 -52.20
CA THR A 284 63.35 -15.83 -53.67
C THR A 284 62.13 -15.07 -54.16
N THR A 285 62.42 -14.07 -54.98
CA THR A 285 61.54 -13.04 -55.52
C THR A 285 61.07 -13.44 -56.91
N THR A 286 59.75 -13.53 -57.18
CA THR A 286 59.20 -13.26 -58.52
C THR A 286 57.67 -13.03 -58.54
N THR A 287 57.32 -11.81 -58.95
CA THR A 287 56.22 -11.38 -59.85
C THR A 287 54.78 -11.89 -59.72
N SER A 288 53.89 -10.92 -59.44
CA SER A 288 52.59 -10.60 -60.06
C SER A 288 51.85 -11.66 -60.90
N ILE A 289 50.54 -11.79 -60.67
CA ILE A 289 49.44 -11.43 -61.60
C ILE A 289 48.09 -11.77 -60.93
N ILE A 290 47.15 -10.81 -60.92
CA ILE A 290 45.71 -11.00 -60.69
C ILE A 290 45.06 -11.23 -62.06
N PRO A 291 44.14 -12.18 -62.24
CA PRO A 291 42.75 -11.77 -62.48
C PRO A 291 41.66 -12.68 -61.90
N SER A 292 40.63 -11.98 -61.44
CA SER A 292 39.21 -12.33 -61.37
C SER A 292 38.71 -13.37 -62.38
N THR A 293 37.92 -14.33 -61.89
CA THR A 293 36.75 -14.85 -62.64
C THR A 293 35.63 -15.30 -61.69
N LYS A 294 34.41 -14.78 -61.96
CA LYS A 294 33.11 -15.27 -61.47
C LYS A 294 32.77 -16.61 -62.15
N ILE A 295 31.88 -17.43 -61.55
CA ILE A 295 30.60 -17.92 -62.13
C ILE A 295 30.03 -19.19 -61.42
N PHE A 296 28.74 -19.08 -61.06
CA PHE A 296 27.60 -20.03 -60.99
C PHE A 296 27.57 -21.23 -60.02
N ILE A 297 26.56 -21.34 -59.12
CA ILE A 297 25.22 -22.01 -59.23
C ILE A 297 25.38 -23.53 -59.44
N THR A 298 24.81 -24.50 -58.72
CA THR A 298 23.54 -24.74 -57.98
C THR A 298 23.73 -26.02 -57.14
N SER A 299 22.93 -26.23 -56.10
CA SER A 299 21.91 -27.31 -56.08
C SER A 299 21.36 -27.58 -54.68
N GLU A 300 20.04 -27.81 -54.68
CA GLU A 300 19.20 -28.20 -53.57
C GLU A 300 19.53 -29.62 -53.09
N GLY A 301 19.44 -29.83 -51.78
CA GLY A 301 19.49 -31.13 -51.14
C GLY A 301 18.34 -31.26 -50.14
N GLN A 302 17.43 -32.16 -50.46
CA GLN A 302 16.11 -32.36 -49.87
C GLN A 302 16.07 -32.86 -48.41
N ILE A 303 15.00 -32.42 -47.72
CA ILE A 303 14.00 -33.20 -46.96
C ILE A 303 14.51 -34.31 -46.01
N ASN A 304 14.17 -34.16 -44.73
CA ASN A 304 13.59 -35.27 -43.96
C ASN A 304 12.53 -34.76 -42.97
N LYS A 305 11.26 -34.93 -43.37
CA LYS A 305 10.07 -34.82 -42.51
C LYS A 305 9.93 -36.12 -41.73
N VAL A 306 10.19 -36.09 -40.43
CA VAL A 306 9.79 -37.18 -39.52
C VAL A 306 8.43 -36.82 -38.93
N LYS A 307 7.38 -37.51 -39.39
CA LYS A 307 6.05 -37.52 -38.76
C LYS A 307 6.12 -38.38 -37.49
N MET A 308 6.01 -37.77 -36.32
CA MET A 308 5.76 -38.48 -35.07
C MET A 308 4.24 -38.61 -34.87
N ASN A 309 3.73 -39.83 -34.99
CA ASN A 309 2.38 -40.20 -34.57
C ASN A 309 2.35 -40.23 -33.04
N VAL A 310 1.60 -39.31 -32.41
CA VAL A 310 1.28 -39.39 -30.99
C VAL A 310 -0.13 -39.98 -30.87
N ILE A 311 -0.16 -41.24 -30.43
CA ILE A 311 -1.37 -41.96 -30.04
C ILE A 311 -1.75 -41.48 -28.63
N PHE A 312 -2.84 -40.74 -28.50
CA PHE A 312 -3.45 -40.41 -27.21
C PHE A 312 -4.42 -41.54 -26.82
N ILE A 313 -4.01 -42.40 -25.88
CA ILE A 313 -4.91 -43.32 -25.18
C ILE A 313 -5.46 -42.53 -23.98
N PHE A 314 -6.73 -42.12 -24.07
CA PHE A 314 -7.52 -41.72 -22.91
C PHE A 314 -8.38 -42.92 -22.51
N ALA A 315 -8.05 -43.54 -21.39
CA ALA A 315 -8.88 -44.55 -20.76
C ALA A 315 -9.19 -44.11 -19.31
N PHE A 316 -10.46 -43.76 -19.12
CA PHE A 316 -11.38 -44.08 -18.02
C PHE A 316 -10.86 -43.97 -16.56
N LEU A 317 -11.43 -43.10 -15.70
CA LEU A 317 -12.75 -43.11 -15.02
C LEU A 317 -12.60 -43.55 -13.55
N ILE A 318 -13.55 -43.10 -12.71
CA ILE A 318 -13.87 -43.47 -11.30
C ILE A 318 -13.48 -42.35 -10.31
N ILE A 319 -14.41 -41.43 -10.01
CA ILE A 319 -15.46 -41.49 -8.96
C ILE A 319 -14.84 -41.56 -7.56
N ILE A 320 -15.15 -40.59 -6.70
CA ILE A 320 -15.73 -40.77 -5.35
C ILE A 320 -15.93 -39.39 -4.67
N LEU A 321 -17.18 -39.20 -4.23
CA LEU A 321 -17.74 -38.30 -3.18
C LEU A 321 -17.75 -36.78 -3.39
#